data_AF-A0A935RTV4-F1
#
_entry.id   AF-A0A935RTV4-F1
#
_cell.length_a   1.000
_cell.length_b   1.000
_cell.length_c   1.000
_cell.angle_alpha   90.00
_cell.angle_beta   90.00
_cell.angle_gamma   90.00
#
_symmetry.space_group_name_H-M   'P 1'
#
loop_
_entity.id
_entity.type
_entity.pdbx_description
1 polymer ?
#
loop_
_entity_poly.entity_id
_entity_poly.type
_entity_poly.pdbx_seq_one_letter_code
_entity_poly.pdbx_strand_id
1 'polypeptide(L)' 'MKSQPFLGKQALIKGKGHFIHFVGKHTIFYDVNLDESSITIIRILHQKMNFIKHL' A
#
# COMPACT_ATOMS: atom_id res chain seq x y z
N MET A 1 -7.44 -6.57 -19.62
CA MET A 1 -7.05 -5.57 -18.60
C MET A 1 -5.64 -5.91 -18.13
N LYS A 2 -4.68 -4.97 -18.19
CA LYS A 2 -3.31 -5.22 -17.70
C LYS A 2 -3.26 -4.97 -16.19
N SER A 3 -2.70 -5.91 -15.43
CA SER A 3 -2.42 -5.72 -13.99
C SER A 3 -1.26 -4.74 -13.84
N GLN A 4 -1.42 -3.73 -12.97
CA GLN A 4 -0.40 -2.69 -12.72
C GLN A 4 -0.12 -2.62 -11.21
N PRO A 5 0.69 -3.56 -10.67
CA PRO A 5 0.92 -3.67 -9.22
C PRO A 5 1.64 -2.46 -8.62
N PHE A 6 2.30 -1.65 -9.44
CA PHE A 6 3.05 -0.47 -9.03
C PHE A 6 2.26 0.85 -9.13
N LEU A 7 0.92 0.79 -9.21
CA LEU A 7 0.06 1.99 -9.24
C LEU A 7 0.08 2.79 -7.92
N GLY A 8 0.44 2.16 -6.81
CA GLY A 8 0.54 2.81 -5.52
C GLY A 8 1.72 3.78 -5.45
N LYS A 9 1.59 4.83 -4.63
CA LYS A 9 2.73 5.67 -4.27
C LYS A 9 3.63 4.86 -3.33
N GLN A 10 4.93 4.79 -3.64
CA GLN A 10 5.89 4.15 -2.75
C GLN A 10 5.93 4.93 -1.44
N ALA A 11 5.67 4.25 -0.32
CA ALA A 11 5.82 4.83 0.99
C ALA A 11 7.31 4.92 1.31
N LEU A 12 7.82 6.10 1.64
CA LEU A 12 9.20 6.33 2.09
C LEU A 12 9.40 5.84 3.53
N ILE A 13 8.91 4.63 3.85
CA ILE A 13 9.22 3.96 5.12
C ILE A 13 10.50 3.17 4.85
N LYS A 14 11.60 3.59 5.48
CA LYS A 14 12.93 2.95 5.39
C LYS A 14 12.79 1.42 5.46
N GLY A 15 13.05 0.73 4.35
CA GLY A 15 13.51 -0.66 4.41
C GLY A 15 12.96 -1.64 3.38
N LYS A 16 11.69 -1.60 2.98
CA LYS A 16 11.11 -2.60 2.04
C LYS A 16 10.04 -1.95 1.17
N GLY A 17 9.82 -2.47 -0.03
CA GLY A 17 8.94 -1.92 -1.07
C GLY A 17 7.46 -1.85 -0.70
N HIS A 18 7.13 -1.03 0.30
CA HIS A 18 5.78 -0.75 0.76
C HIS A 18 5.12 0.24 -0.18
N PHE A 19 3.95 -0.12 -0.68
CA PHE A 19 3.12 0.71 -1.55
C PHE A 19 1.83 1.10 -0.85
N ILE A 20 1.36 2.31 -1.17
CA ILE A 20 0.10 2.84 -0.69
C ILE A 20 -0.79 3.15 -1.90
N HIS A 21 -2.02 2.62 -1.89
CA HIS A 21 -3.02 2.92 -2.90
C HIS A 21 -4.32 3.41 -2.26
N PHE A 22 -4.89 4.48 -2.82
CA PHE A 22 -6.12 5.10 -2.32
C PHE A 22 -7.30 4.64 -3.16
N VAL A 23 -8.31 4.05 -2.52
CA VAL A 23 -9.53 3.57 -3.18
C VAL A 23 -10.75 4.10 -2.42
N GLY A 24 -11.42 5.09 -3.02
CA GLY A 24 -12.54 5.76 -2.38
C GLY A 24 -12.16 6.37 -1.02
N LYS A 25 -12.82 5.91 0.05
CA LYS A 25 -12.56 6.34 1.45
C LYS A 25 -11.55 5.45 2.19
N HIS A 26 -10.89 4.54 1.49
CA HIS A 26 -9.94 3.61 2.09
C HIS A 26 -8.53 3.83 1.53
N THR A 27 -7.56 3.44 2.34
CA THR A 27 -6.14 3.40 2.02
C THR A 27 -5.67 1.96 2.16
N ILE A 28 -5.09 1.43 1.11
CA ILE A 28 -4.55 0.07 1.02
C ILE A 28 -3.03 0.15 1.14
N PHE A 29 -2.48 -0.57 2.10
CA PHE A 29 -1.05 -0.76 2.29
C PHE A 29 -0.70 -2.17 1.83
N TYR A 30 0.26 -2.29 0.92
CA TYR A 30 0.63 -3.57 0.34
C TYR A 30 2.11 -3.63 -0.04
N ASP A 31 2.62 -4.86 -0.11
CA ASP A 31 3.96 -5.16 -0.62
C ASP A 31 3.87 -5.91 -1.94
N VAL A 32 4.88 -5.69 -2.79
CA VAL A 32 5.07 -6.44 -4.02
C VAL A 32 6.31 -7.32 -3.85
N ASN A 33 6.11 -8.64 -3.82
CA ASN A 33 7.20 -9.61 -3.84
C ASN A 33 7.56 -9.90 -5.29
N LEU A 34 8.71 -9.42 -5.74
CA LEU A 34 9.17 -9.58 -7.13
C LEU A 34 9.50 -11.05 -7.44
N ASP A 35 10.10 -11.76 -6.49
CA ASP A 35 10.57 -13.14 -6.68
C ASP A 35 9.39 -14.12 -6.85
N GLU A 36 8.33 -13.94 -6.05
CA GLU A 36 7.14 -14.80 -6.08
C GLU A 36 6.05 -14.25 -7.02
N SER A 37 6.27 -13.11 -7.66
CA SER A 37 5.25 -12.38 -8.45
C SER A 37 3.91 -12.22 -7.72
N SER A 38 3.99 -11.98 -6.41
CA SER A 38 2.83 -11.95 -5.50
C SER A 38 2.65 -10.56 -4.87
N ILE A 39 1.41 -10.25 -4.50
CA ILE A 39 1.07 -9.02 -3.77
C ILE A 39 0.58 -9.43 -2.39
N THR A 40 1.17 -8.85 -1.35
CA THR A 40 0.71 -9.05 0.03
C THR A 40 0.00 -7.80 0.51
N ILE A 41 -1.31 -7.91 0.76
CA ILE A 41 -2.06 -6.81 1.39
C ILE A 41 -1.75 -6.80 2.88
N ILE A 42 -1.13 -5.73 3.37
CA ILE A 42 -0.72 -5.59 4.77
C ILE A 42 -1.90 -5.07 5.59
N ARG A 43 -2.54 -3.99 5.14
CA ARG A 43 -3.70 -3.37 5.80
C ARG A 43 -4.60 -2.64 4.82
N ILE A 44 -5.90 -2.61 5.15
CA ILE A 44 -6.88 -1.73 4.51
C ILE A 44 -7.50 -0.89 5.62
N LEU A 45 -7.43 0.43 5.50
CA LEU A 45 -7.83 1.34 6.56
C LEU A 45 -8.76 2.40 5.99
N HIS A 46 -9.80 2.74 6.75
CA HIS A 46 -10.68 3.85 6.40
C HIS A 46 -9.96 5.18 6.69
N GLN A 47 -10.01 6.16 5.79
CA GLN A 47 -9.28 7.44 5.90
C GLN A 47 -9.62 8.26 7.16
N LYS A 48 -10.81 8.04 7.75
CA LYS A 48 -11.19 8.64 9.03
C LYS A 48 -10.44 8.07 10.24
N MET A 49 -9.72 6.96 10.09
CA MET A 49 -8.76 6.52 11.09
C MET A 49 -7.57 7.48 11.05
N ASN A 50 -7.56 8.43 11.97
CA ASN A 50 -6.59 9.51 12.06
C ASN A 50 -5.14 8.97 12.13
N PHE A 51 -4.44 8.95 10.99
CA PHE A 51 -3.04 8.48 10.89
C PHE A 51 -2.01 9.50 11.37
N ILE A 52 -2.38 10.79 11.43
CA ILE A 52 -1.47 11.91 11.68
C ILE A 52 -0.87 11.86 13.10
N LYS A 53 -1.43 11.07 14.02
CA LYS A 53 -0.96 11.01 15.41
C LYS A 53 0.06 9.91 15.72
N HIS A 54 0.41 9.05 14.77
CA HIS A 54 1.21 7.85 15.07
C HIS A 54 2.49 7.67 14.25
N LEU A 55 2.81 8.63 13.37
CA LEU A 55 4.08 8.71 12.64
C LEU A 55 5.02 9.70 13.31
#